data_AF-A0AAV0Y0Q7-F1
#
_entry.id   AF-A0AAV0Y0Q7-F1
#
_cell.length_a   1.000
_cell.length_b   1.000
_cell.length_c   1.000
_cell.angle_alpha   90.00
_cell.angle_beta   90.00
_cell.angle_gamma   90.00
#
_symmetry.space_group_name_H-M   'P 1'
#
loop_
_entity.id
_entity.type
_entity.pdbx_description
1 polymer ?
#
loop_
_entity_poly.entity_id
_entity_poly.type
_entity_poly.pdbx_seq_one_letter_code
_entity_poly.pdbx_strand_id
1 'polypeptide(L)'
;MNETQSLTTINPGLNYHFGLRLAILEHFKFISTNNIDVIKIVIGIDGLPISKSSASQLWPILGYIRPFKNSVFPIGIYWGHEKPDDSNLYLKQFCVEAKELLTNGVNINGVIFKVIIDGFSLDAPA
;
A
#
# COMPACT_ATOMS: atom_id res chain seq x y z
N MET A 1 -10.60 -16.24 -1.67
CA MET A 1 -11.78 -15.37 -1.90
C MET A 1 -11.29 -14.17 -2.67
N ASN A 2 -11.78 -13.97 -3.89
CA ASN A 2 -11.54 -12.76 -4.66
C ASN A 2 -12.41 -11.67 -4.05
N GLU A 3 -11.86 -10.83 -3.19
CA GLU A 3 -12.51 -9.57 -2.85
C GLU A 3 -12.35 -8.64 -4.04
N THR A 4 -13.46 -8.35 -4.71
CA THR A 4 -13.51 -7.38 -5.81
C THR A 4 -12.99 -6.04 -5.29
N GLN A 5 -11.83 -5.62 -5.80
CA GLN A 5 -11.24 -4.30 -5.62
C GLN A 5 -12.26 -3.24 -6.07
N SER A 6 -12.91 -2.57 -5.12
CA SER A 6 -13.98 -1.62 -5.41
C SER A 6 -13.51 -0.19 -5.16
N LEU A 7 -13.75 0.66 -6.17
CA LEU A 7 -13.64 2.09 -6.05
C LEU A 7 -14.58 2.56 -4.93
N THR A 8 -14.01 3.21 -3.91
CA THR A 8 -14.74 3.69 -2.74
C THR A 8 -14.79 5.21 -2.78
N THR A 9 -15.97 5.79 -2.56
CA THR A 9 -16.08 7.24 -2.38
C THR A 9 -15.54 7.63 -1.01
N ILE A 10 -14.57 8.54 -0.99
CA ILE A 10 -14.02 9.15 0.22
C ILE A 10 -14.08 10.64 -0.02
N ASN A 11 -14.99 11.36 0.63
CA ASN A 11 -15.21 12.77 0.33
C ASN A 11 -13.90 13.58 0.42
N PRO A 12 -13.67 14.52 -0.52
CA PRO A 12 -14.50 14.86 -1.70
C PRO A 12 -14.18 14.04 -2.98
N GLY A 13 -13.44 12.94 -2.86
CA GLY A 13 -12.87 12.19 -3.98
C GLY A 13 -13.17 10.69 -3.97
N LEU A 14 -12.26 9.94 -4.59
CA LEU A 14 -12.37 8.52 -4.85
C LEU A 14 -11.10 7.82 -4.38
N ASN A 15 -11.25 6.64 -3.79
CA ASN A 15 -10.14 5.81 -3.34
C ASN A 15 -10.22 4.43 -3.97
N TYR A 16 -9.08 3.88 -4.33
CA TYR A 16 -8.95 2.52 -4.82
C TYR A 16 -7.88 1.78 -4.02
N HIS A 17 -8.19 0.59 -3.52
CA HIS A 17 -7.28 -0.23 -2.75
C HIS A 17 -6.83 -1.43 -3.58
N PHE A 18 -5.54 -1.48 -3.90
CA PHE A 18 -4.91 -2.56 -4.65
C PHE A 18 -4.68 -3.79 -3.77
N GLY A 19 -4.32 -3.57 -2.50
CA GLY A 19 -4.07 -4.63 -1.53
C GLY A 19 -2.59 -4.90 -1.29
N LEU A 20 -2.16 -4.81 -0.03
CA LEU A 20 -0.80 -5.12 0.42
C LEU A 20 -0.49 -6.61 0.27
N ARG A 21 -1.44 -7.50 0.60
CA ARG A 21 -1.28 -8.95 0.45
C ARG A 21 -1.03 -9.29 -1.00
N LEU A 22 -1.87 -8.79 -1.89
CA LEU A 22 -1.73 -9.01 -3.33
C LEU A 22 -0.39 -8.49 -3.82
N ALA A 23 0.01 -7.29 -3.43
CA ALA A 23 1.30 -6.73 -3.82
C ALA A 23 2.50 -7.59 -3.36
N ILE A 24 2.48 -8.13 -2.15
CA ILE A 24 3.52 -9.06 -1.66
C ILE A 24 3.54 -10.35 -2.51
N LEU A 25 2.37 -10.92 -2.78
CA LEU A 25 2.26 -12.14 -3.58
C LEU A 25 2.80 -11.92 -4.99
N GLU A 26 2.42 -10.84 -5.66
CA GLU A 26 2.91 -10.50 -7.00
C GLU A 26 4.43 -10.28 -7.01
N HIS A 27 4.98 -9.61 -5.98
CA HIS A 27 6.43 -9.39 -5.87
C HIS A 27 7.21 -10.72 -5.83
N PHE A 28 6.73 -11.71 -5.06
CA PHE A 28 7.38 -13.02 -4.92
C PHE A 28 6.98 -14.04 -5.99
N LYS A 29 6.17 -13.68 -6.99
CA LYS A 29 6.02 -14.51 -8.20
C LYS A 29 7.31 -14.55 -9.02
N PHE A 30 8.06 -13.45 -9.04
CA PHE A 30 9.25 -13.29 -9.87
C PHE A 30 10.57 -13.30 -9.07
N ILE A 31 10.48 -13.29 -7.73
CA ILE A 31 11.62 -13.25 -6.81
C ILE A 31 11.55 -14.46 -5.87
N SER A 32 12.67 -15.18 -5.73
CA SER A 32 12.75 -16.33 -4.81
C SER A 32 12.71 -15.90 -3.35
N THR A 33 12.03 -16.71 -2.53
CA THR A 33 11.94 -16.55 -1.07
C THR A 33 12.99 -17.34 -0.28
N ASN A 34 13.91 -18.05 -0.95
CA ASN A 34 14.81 -19.03 -0.31
C ASN A 34 15.70 -18.49 0.82
N ASN A 35 15.93 -17.17 0.88
CA ASN A 35 16.78 -16.51 1.87
C ASN A 35 16.02 -15.40 2.63
N ILE A 36 14.70 -15.52 2.75
CA ILE A 36 13.86 -14.51 3.39
C ILE A 36 13.19 -15.14 4.61
N ASP A 37 13.67 -14.79 5.80
CA ASP A 37 13.03 -15.23 7.05
C ASP A 37 11.84 -14.33 7.41
N VAL A 38 11.94 -13.03 7.09
CA VAL A 38 10.96 -12.01 7.41
C VAL A 38 10.81 -11.05 6.24
N ILE A 39 9.56 -10.81 5.81
CA ILE A 39 9.23 -9.81 4.80
C ILE A 39 9.19 -8.45 5.47
N LYS A 40 10.16 -7.60 5.13
CA LYS A 40 10.32 -6.25 5.67
C LYS A 40 9.79 -5.23 4.69
N ILE A 41 8.68 -4.58 5.04
CA ILE A 41 7.97 -3.65 4.17
C ILE A 41 8.27 -2.22 4.62
N VAL A 42 8.60 -1.35 3.66
CA VAL A 42 8.65 0.09 3.89
C VAL A 42 7.47 0.71 3.16
N ILE A 43 6.74 1.57 3.87
CA ILE A 43 5.52 2.22 3.38
C ILE A 43 5.81 3.68 3.07
N GLY A 44 5.31 4.19 1.94
CA GLY A 44 5.36 5.61 1.60
C GLY A 44 3.97 6.16 1.31
N ILE A 45 3.70 7.39 1.73
CA ILE A 45 2.46 8.10 1.44
C ILE A 45 2.85 9.51 1.07
N ASP A 46 2.50 9.93 -0.14
CA ASP A 46 2.90 11.19 -0.73
C ASP A 46 1.71 11.84 -1.45
N GLY A 47 1.63 13.17 -1.44
CA GLY A 47 0.63 13.95 -2.17
C GLY A 47 1.21 14.49 -3.46
N LEU A 48 0.85 13.88 -4.59
CA LEU A 48 1.37 14.24 -5.91
C LEU A 48 0.34 15.04 -6.71
N PRO A 49 0.64 16.29 -7.12
CA PRO A 49 -0.22 17.02 -8.06
C PRO A 49 -0.19 16.32 -9.43
N ILE A 50 -1.38 16.08 -10.01
CA ILE A 50 -1.51 15.31 -11.27
C ILE A 50 -1.21 16.18 -12.49
N SER A 51 -1.58 17.46 -12.43
CA SER A 51 -1.30 18.39 -13.52
C SER A 51 -1.07 19.79 -12.99
N LYS A 52 -0.37 20.62 -13.79
CA LYS A 52 -0.15 22.03 -13.48
C LYS A 52 -1.40 22.90 -13.70
N SER A 53 -2.44 22.37 -14.34
CA SER A 53 -3.63 23.12 -14.78
C SER A 53 -4.95 22.60 -14.18
N SER A 54 -4.92 21.53 -13.40
CA SER A 54 -6.07 21.00 -12.66
C SER A 54 -5.75 20.95 -11.17
N ALA A 55 -6.72 21.30 -10.32
CA ALA A 55 -6.59 21.16 -8.87
C ALA A 55 -6.55 19.69 -8.40
N SER A 56 -6.57 18.71 -9.31
CA SER A 56 -6.59 17.28 -8.97
C SER A 56 -5.27 16.79 -8.40
N GLN A 57 -5.35 16.03 -7.32
CA GLN A 57 -4.25 15.46 -6.55
C GLN A 57 -4.39 13.94 -6.47
N LEU A 58 -3.25 13.23 -6.50
CA LEU A 58 -3.18 11.81 -6.14
C LEU A 58 -2.47 11.66 -4.81
N TRP A 59 -3.01 10.78 -3.98
CA TRP A 59 -2.40 10.40 -2.70
C TRP A 59 -2.21 8.89 -2.70
N PRO A 60 -1.15 8.36 -3.34
CA PRO A 60 -0.84 6.95 -3.31
C PRO A 60 -0.29 6.51 -1.95
N ILE A 61 -0.75 5.34 -1.50
CA ILE A 61 -0.07 4.51 -0.50
C ILE A 61 0.81 3.55 -1.27
N LEU A 62 2.12 3.72 -1.15
CA LEU A 62 3.15 2.93 -1.83
C LEU A 62 3.86 2.02 -0.83
N GLY A 63 4.43 0.93 -1.34
CA GLY A 63 5.31 0.09 -0.55
C GLY A 63 6.44 -0.51 -1.38
N TYR A 64 7.51 -0.91 -0.70
CA TYR A 64 8.50 -1.82 -1.25
C TYR A 64 8.96 -2.81 -0.19
N ILE A 65 9.54 -3.93 -0.64
CA ILE A 65 10.07 -4.97 0.24
C ILE A 65 11.60 -4.87 0.25
N ARG A 66 12.24 -4.81 1.42
CA ARG A 66 13.70 -4.82 1.51
C ARG A 66 14.26 -6.20 1.13
N PRO A 67 15.43 -6.27 0.46
CA PRO A 67 16.28 -5.15 0.03
C PRO A 67 15.90 -4.53 -1.33
N PHE A 68 14.79 -4.96 -1.94
CA PHE A 68 14.36 -4.62 -3.30
C PHE A 68 13.72 -3.22 -3.44
N LYS A 69 14.44 -2.17 -3.03
CA LYS A 69 13.94 -0.76 -3.04
C LYS A 69 13.52 -0.23 -4.43
N ASN A 70 13.99 -0.85 -5.51
CA ASN A 70 13.64 -0.45 -6.88
C ASN A 70 12.30 -1.05 -7.34
N SER A 71 11.72 -1.97 -6.57
CA SER A 71 10.43 -2.60 -6.86
C SER A 71 9.36 -2.01 -5.93
N VAL A 72 8.93 -0.80 -6.27
CA VAL A 72 7.84 -0.10 -5.56
C VAL A 72 6.50 -0.54 -6.17
N PHE A 73 5.51 -0.79 -5.32
CA PHE A 73 4.17 -1.17 -5.71
C PHE A 73 3.12 -0.27 -5.05
N PRO A 74 1.98 -0.04 -5.73
CA PRO A 74 0.85 0.64 -5.12
C PRO A 74 0.09 -0.31 -4.20
N ILE A 75 -0.33 0.21 -3.05
CA ILE A 75 -1.18 -0.48 -2.07
C ILE A 75 -2.58 0.12 -2.10
N GLY A 76 -2.67 1.45 -2.19
CA GLY A 76 -3.91 2.19 -2.34
C GLY A 76 -3.65 3.51 -3.06
N ILE A 77 -4.68 4.13 -3.60
CA ILE A 77 -4.58 5.43 -4.24
C ILE A 77 -5.88 6.21 -4.04
N TYR A 78 -5.73 7.43 -3.54
CA TYR A 78 -6.81 8.41 -3.51
C TYR A 78 -6.64 9.42 -4.64
N TRP A 79 -7.77 9.82 -5.24
CA TRP A 79 -7.88 10.87 -6.23
C TRP A 79 -8.96 11.86 -5.82
N GLY A 80 -8.67 13.15 -5.87
CA GLY A 80 -9.63 14.21 -5.58
C GLY A 80 -9.08 15.58 -5.97
N HIS A 81 -9.91 16.61 -5.93
CA HIS A 81 -9.46 18.00 -6.10
C HIS A 81 -8.88 18.60 -4.82
N GLU A 82 -9.06 17.91 -3.70
CA GLU A 82 -8.58 18.26 -2.38
C GLU A 82 -8.10 16.98 -1.69
N LYS A 83 -7.43 17.12 -0.56
CA LYS A 83 -7.12 15.97 0.31
C LYS A 83 -8.42 15.34 0.84
N PRO A 84 -8.42 14.05 1.20
CA PRO A 84 -9.59 13.45 1.85
C PRO A 84 -9.90 14.18 3.17
N ASP A 85 -11.17 14.45 3.42
CA ASP A 85 -11.63 15.12 4.65
C ASP A 85 -11.33 14.28 5.90
N ASP A 86 -11.37 12.96 5.75
CA ASP A 86 -11.06 11.99 6.80
C ASP A 86 -9.90 11.07 6.37
N SER A 87 -8.73 11.33 6.92
CA SER A 87 -7.55 10.49 6.72
C SER A 87 -7.72 9.07 7.26
N ASN A 88 -8.55 8.85 8.28
CA ASN A 88 -8.80 7.51 8.79
C ASN A 88 -9.57 6.68 7.77
N LEU A 89 -10.54 7.28 7.08
CA LEU A 89 -11.30 6.59 6.05
C LEU A 89 -10.39 6.21 4.87
N TYR A 90 -9.49 7.12 4.46
CA TYR A 90 -8.46 6.86 3.45
C TYR A 90 -7.54 5.71 3.83
N LEU A 91 -7.02 5.68 5.06
CA LEU A 91 -6.06 4.66 5.51
C LEU A 91 -6.72 3.36 5.96
N LYS A 92 -8.05 3.32 6.12
CA LYS A 92 -8.76 2.22 6.79
C LYS A 92 -8.45 0.85 6.18
N GLN A 93 -8.59 0.72 4.87
CA GLN A 93 -8.40 -0.56 4.17
C GLN A 93 -6.96 -1.05 4.30
N PHE A 94 -5.97 -0.17 4.07
CA PHE A 94 -4.57 -0.46 4.31
C PHE A 94 -4.29 -0.90 5.75
N CYS A 95 -4.75 -0.14 6.74
CA CYS A 95 -4.50 -0.43 8.16
C CYS A 95 -5.11 -1.77 8.60
N VAL A 96 -6.30 -2.12 8.12
CA VAL A 96 -6.94 -3.41 8.43
C VAL A 96 -6.12 -4.56 7.86
N GLU A 97 -5.74 -4.48 6.58
CA GLU A 97 -4.96 -5.51 5.91
C GLU A 97 -3.54 -5.64 6.49
N ALA A 98 -2.88 -4.51 6.76
CA ALA A 98 -1.55 -4.50 7.38
C ALA A 98 -1.58 -5.18 8.75
N LYS A 99 -2.57 -4.88 9.60
CA LYS A 99 -2.70 -5.53 10.92
C LYS A 99 -2.87 -7.04 10.80
N GLU A 100 -3.67 -7.49 9.85
CA GLU A 100 -3.89 -8.90 9.60
C GLU A 100 -2.59 -9.60 9.15
N LEU A 101 -1.87 -9.02 8.19
CA LEU A 101 -0.58 -9.54 7.71
C LEU A 101 0.52 -9.52 8.79
N LEU A 102 0.58 -8.47 9.61
CA LEU A 102 1.54 -8.37 10.72
C LEU A 102 1.28 -9.42 11.80
N THR A 103 0.02 -9.81 12.00
CA THR A 103 -0.39 -10.78 13.02
C THR A 103 -0.25 -12.22 12.53
N ASN A 104 -0.74 -12.50 11.32
CA ASN A 104 -0.89 -13.85 10.80
C ASN A 104 0.21 -14.25 9.81
N GLY A 105 1.01 -13.29 9.35
CA GLY A 105 1.94 -13.47 8.25
C GLY A 105 1.22 -13.59 6.90
N VAL A 106 1.99 -13.99 5.89
CA VAL A 106 1.51 -14.19 4.51
C VAL A 106 1.94 -15.56 4.01
N ASN A 107 1.00 -16.31 3.43
CA ASN A 107 1.29 -17.59 2.81
C ASN A 107 1.79 -17.37 1.38
N ILE A 108 3.03 -17.79 1.10
CA ILE A 108 3.64 -17.79 -0.22
C ILE A 108 4.04 -19.23 -0.52
N ASN A 109 3.40 -19.82 -1.54
CA ASN A 109 3.68 -21.19 -2.00
C ASN A 109 3.63 -22.26 -0.87
N GLY A 110 2.71 -22.11 0.09
CA GLY A 110 2.52 -23.06 1.19
C GLY A 110 3.33 -22.76 2.45
N VAL A 111 4.23 -21.77 2.41
CA VAL A 111 5.04 -21.34 3.57
C VAL A 111 4.52 -20.01 4.10
N ILE A 112 4.32 -19.92 5.41
CA ILE A 112 3.89 -18.68 6.07
C ILE A 112 5.13 -17.87 6.45
N PHE A 113 5.24 -16.68 5.86
CA PHE A 113 6.31 -15.72 6.16
C PHE A 113 5.80 -14.66 7.14
N LYS A 114 6.61 -14.36 8.16
CA LYS A 114 6.36 -13.22 9.04
C LYS A 114 6.49 -11.92 8.23
N VAL A 115 5.54 -11.01 8.43
CA VAL A 115 5.57 -9.67 7.84
C VAL A 115 5.87 -8.65 8.94
N ILE A 116 6.70 -7.65 8.63
CA ILE A 116 6.89 -6.47 9.48
C ILE A 116 6.84 -5.20 8.62
N ILE A 117 6.38 -4.11 9.22
CA ILE A 117 6.64 -2.76 8.69
C ILE A 117 7.96 -2.30 9.30
N ASP A 118 8.97 -2.16 8.45
CA ASP A 118 10.35 -1.81 8.82
C ASP A 118 10.59 -0.30 8.77
N GLY A 119 9.65 0.47 8.20
CA GLY A 119 9.69 1.91 8.24
C GLY A 119 8.58 2.58 7.44
N PHE A 120 8.43 3.88 7.68
CA PHE A 120 7.60 4.78 6.89
C PHE A 120 8.49 5.86 6.26
N SER A 121 8.31 6.09 4.96
CA SER A 121 8.97 7.15 4.19
C SER A 121 7.90 8.16 3.81
N LEU A 122 7.71 9.16 4.66
CA LEU A 122 6.66 10.17 4.52
C LEU A 122 7.33 11.53 4.32
N ASP A 123 6.78 12.34 3.43
CA ASP A 123 7.21 13.72 3.33
C ASP A 123 6.82 14.48 4.61
N ALA A 124 7.72 15.38 5.02
CA ALA A 124 7.45 16.27 6.15
C ALA A 124 6.29 17.20 5.78
N PRO A 125 5.43 17.58 6.75
CA PRO A 125 4.45 18.62 6.51
C PRO A 125 5.15 19.91 6.06
N ALA A 126 4.64 20.52 4.99
CA ALA A 126 5.05 21.84 4.53
C ALA A 126 4.70 22.94 5.53
#